data_AF-A0A9E0DSE1-F1
#
_entry.id   AF-A0A9E0DSE1-F1
#
_cell.length_a   1.000
_cell.length_b   1.000
_cell.length_c   1.000
_cell.angle_alpha   90.00
_cell.angle_beta   90.00
_cell.angle_gamma   90.00
#
_symmetry.space_group_name_H-M   'P 1'
#
loop_
_entity.id
_entity.type
_entity.pdbx_description
1 polymer ?
#
loop_
_entity_poly.entity_id
_entity_poly.type
_entity_poly.pdbx_seq_one_letter_code
_entity_poly.pdbx_strand_id
1 'polypeptide(L)'
;MPKRLSTQTKLILAILLAALVIGGCAASDGLDNLVRRARTEINNLLPKPDFVPTPLAAASFLPTYTPTTIPSPATPIPETPPTPTPPPAHQPAGPSASLSGFTHMWQTWNNCGPATLAMNLSYFGSPLDQADVAAVMRPNPDDKNVSPHEMADFARAQGYLARTQVNGTSDLLRTLLANGLPVIVETWHEDDPNDGMGHYRLLTGFDDTAQRWTAFDSFDAKDLINPDGAYAGITVPYANFDDLWQVFNRVAVIVYTPEQTDLVASILGADMDDSAMWTVSLAQAQTEAQANPADPFAWFNQGSSLLALGRPDEAAAAFDQSRRLGLPWRMLWYQFGPFEAYHATGRHAEIVALADATLRNVTDVEELHYWRGMALQALGDTDAARQAFQKSVELNPHYQPAIQALAIP
;
A
#
# COMPACT_ATOMS: atom_id res chain seq x y z
N MET A 1 -31.48 -6.99 46.19
CA MET A 1 -31.20 -8.30 45.55
C MET A 1 -30.02 -8.13 44.61
N PRO A 2 -28.91 -8.87 44.74
CA PRO A 2 -27.78 -8.72 43.81
C PRO A 2 -28.16 -9.34 42.45
N LYS A 3 -27.99 -8.58 41.36
CA LYS A 3 -28.19 -9.10 39.99
C LYS A 3 -27.20 -10.23 39.75
N ARG A 4 -27.70 -11.43 39.43
CA ARG A 4 -26.86 -12.55 38.99
C ARG A 4 -26.19 -12.17 37.68
N LEU A 5 -24.86 -12.13 37.68
CA LEU A 5 -24.04 -11.98 36.47
C LEU A 5 -24.38 -13.10 35.48
N SER A 6 -24.43 -12.76 34.19
CA SER A 6 -24.65 -13.74 33.13
C SER A 6 -23.49 -14.74 33.09
N THR A 7 -23.72 -15.93 32.53
CA THR A 7 -22.68 -16.97 32.36
C THR A 7 -21.47 -16.43 31.58
N GLN A 8 -21.72 -15.52 30.64
CA GLN A 8 -20.70 -14.85 29.84
C GLN A 8 -19.87 -13.86 30.67
N THR A 9 -20.52 -13.06 31.52
CA THR A 9 -19.81 -12.14 32.42
C THR A 9 -18.98 -12.88 33.48
N LYS A 10 -19.45 -14.05 33.93
CA LYS A 10 -18.69 -14.92 34.86
C LYS A 10 -17.45 -15.53 34.20
N LEU A 11 -17.54 -15.89 32.92
CA LEU A 11 -16.41 -16.43 32.15
C LEU A 11 -15.35 -15.35 31.91
N ILE A 12 -15.76 -14.13 31.55
CA ILE A 12 -14.85 -12.98 31.39
C ILE A 12 -14.16 -12.64 32.71
N LEU A 13 -14.90 -12.63 33.83
CA LEU A 13 -14.32 -12.35 35.14
C LEU A 13 -13.34 -13.44 35.59
N ALA A 14 -13.60 -14.70 35.24
CA ALA A 14 -12.71 -15.82 35.54
C ALA A 14 -11.41 -15.77 34.72
N ILE A 15 -11.48 -15.37 33.44
CA ILE A 15 -10.30 -15.18 32.57
C ILE A 15 -9.46 -14.00 33.07
N LEU A 16 -10.09 -12.89 33.46
CA LEU A 16 -9.39 -11.72 34.03
C LEU A 16 -8.74 -12.04 35.39
N LEU A 17 -9.39 -12.84 36.25
CA LEU A 17 -8.79 -13.28 37.51
C LEU A 17 -7.61 -14.23 37.28
N ALA A 18 -7.72 -15.15 36.31
CA ALA A 18 -6.63 -16.06 35.97
C ALA A 18 -5.41 -15.31 35.41
N ALA A 19 -5.63 -14.26 34.61
CA ALA A 19 -4.57 -13.37 34.12
C ALA A 19 -3.87 -12.61 35.27
N LEU A 20 -4.63 -12.17 36.30
CA LEU A 20 -4.07 -11.46 37.45
C LEU A 20 -3.22 -12.36 38.36
N VAL A 21 -3.56 -13.64 38.47
CA VAL A 21 -2.82 -14.63 39.29
C VAL A 21 -1.54 -15.09 38.60
N ILE A 22 -1.49 -15.08 37.26
CA ILE A 22 -0.32 -15.47 36.47
C ILE A 22 0.65 -14.28 36.28
N GLY A 23 0.16 -13.04 36.29
CA GLY A 23 0.95 -11.81 36.12
C GLY A 23 1.83 -11.38 37.30
N GLY A 24 1.95 -12.21 38.35
CA GLY A 24 2.80 -11.91 39.50
C GLY A 24 4.31 -11.96 39.24
N CYS A 25 4.74 -12.52 38.10
CA CYS A 25 6.16 -12.67 37.76
C CYS A 25 6.40 -12.65 36.24
N ALA A 26 6.26 -11.52 35.54
CA ALA A 26 6.94 -11.25 34.26
C ALA A 26 6.69 -9.82 33.78
N ALA A 27 7.66 -9.28 33.02
CA ALA A 27 7.73 -7.94 32.46
C ALA A 27 6.46 -7.47 31.70
N SER A 28 6.30 -6.15 31.62
CA SER A 28 5.19 -5.41 30.97
C SER A 28 4.79 -5.95 29.58
N ASP A 29 5.75 -6.44 28.81
CA ASP A 29 5.54 -6.95 27.45
C ASP A 29 4.67 -8.23 27.40
N GLY A 30 4.61 -8.97 28.51
CA GLY A 30 3.78 -10.18 28.63
C GLY A 30 2.29 -9.88 28.81
N LEU A 31 1.96 -8.77 29.48
CA LEU A 31 0.58 -8.39 29.77
C LEU A 31 -0.12 -7.86 28.52
N ASP A 32 0.58 -7.08 27.69
CA ASP A 32 0.05 -6.54 26.44
C ASP A 32 -0.18 -7.64 25.39
N ASN A 33 0.71 -8.62 25.32
CA ASN A 33 0.53 -9.83 24.49
C ASN A 33 -0.68 -10.66 24.93
N LEU A 34 -0.92 -10.78 26.23
CA LEU A 34 -2.05 -11.52 26.79
C LEU A 34 -3.39 -10.78 26.54
N VAL A 35 -3.40 -9.46 26.73
CA VAL A 35 -4.56 -8.60 26.42
C VAL A 35 -4.88 -8.65 24.93
N ARG A 36 -3.86 -8.66 24.04
CA ARG A 36 -4.04 -8.81 22.59
C ARG A 36 -4.70 -10.14 22.22
N ARG A 37 -4.19 -11.26 22.74
CA ARG A 37 -4.78 -12.59 22.50
C ARG A 37 -6.22 -12.68 23.00
N ALA A 38 -6.48 -12.14 24.19
CA ALA A 38 -7.84 -12.09 24.73
C ALA A 38 -8.78 -11.24 23.87
N ARG A 39 -8.30 -10.12 23.31
CA ARG A 39 -9.10 -9.23 22.43
C ARG A 39 -9.42 -9.89 21.09
N THR A 40 -8.46 -10.59 20.48
CA THR A 40 -8.67 -11.34 19.24
C THR A 40 -9.69 -12.47 19.41
N GLU A 41 -9.58 -13.24 20.49
CA GLU A 41 -10.55 -14.29 20.81
C GLU A 41 -11.95 -13.72 21.09
N ILE A 42 -12.04 -12.59 21.78
CA ILE A 42 -13.32 -11.90 22.00
C ILE A 42 -13.92 -11.42 20.67
N ASN A 43 -13.14 -10.85 19.77
CA ASN A 43 -13.62 -10.38 18.46
C ASN A 43 -14.12 -11.53 17.56
N ASN A 44 -13.49 -12.71 17.65
CA ASN A 44 -13.94 -13.91 16.94
C ASN A 44 -15.26 -14.49 17.48
N LEU A 45 -15.60 -14.18 18.74
CA LEU A 45 -16.82 -14.64 19.41
C LEU A 45 -17.99 -13.65 19.31
N LEU A 46 -17.76 -12.44 18.79
CA LEU A 46 -18.82 -11.46 18.57
C LEU A 46 -19.56 -11.74 17.26
N PRO A 47 -20.91 -11.75 17.25
CA PRO A 47 -21.67 -11.86 16.01
C PRO A 47 -21.33 -10.68 15.11
N LYS A 48 -20.89 -10.99 13.88
CA LYS A 48 -20.65 -9.98 12.84
C LYS A 48 -21.99 -9.31 12.50
N PRO A 49 -22.04 -7.98 12.34
CA PRO A 49 -23.27 -7.33 11.93
C PRO A 49 -23.66 -7.82 10.54
N ASP A 50 -24.86 -8.41 10.43
CA ASP A 50 -25.49 -8.75 9.16
C ASP A 50 -25.74 -7.45 8.39
N PHE A 51 -24.85 -7.12 7.47
CA PHE A 51 -25.10 -6.05 6.51
C PHE A 51 -25.95 -6.63 5.39
N VAL A 52 -27.27 -6.47 5.49
CA VAL A 52 -28.19 -6.74 4.38
C VAL A 52 -28.43 -5.41 3.65
N PRO A 53 -27.76 -5.14 2.51
CA PRO A 53 -28.07 -3.96 1.74
C PRO A 53 -29.44 -4.11 1.08
N THR A 54 -30.25 -3.05 1.18
CA THR A 54 -31.49 -2.92 0.41
C THR A 54 -31.13 -2.82 -1.09
N PRO A 55 -31.72 -3.63 -1.98
CA PRO A 55 -31.41 -3.52 -3.40
C PRO A 55 -32.05 -2.24 -3.96
N LEU A 56 -31.24 -1.36 -4.57
CA LEU A 56 -31.75 -0.31 -5.44
C LEU A 56 -31.42 -0.60 -6.90
N ALA A 57 -32.34 -0.15 -7.75
CA ALA A 57 -32.55 -0.54 -9.13
C ALA A 57 -31.32 -0.46 -10.02
N ALA A 58 -31.15 -1.49 -10.86
CA ALA A 58 -30.20 -1.50 -11.95
C ALA A 58 -30.47 -0.35 -12.92
N ALA A 59 -29.52 0.57 -13.07
CA ALA A 59 -29.49 1.52 -14.17
C ALA A 59 -28.98 0.80 -15.42
N SER A 60 -29.88 0.54 -16.36
CA SER A 60 -29.55 0.04 -17.68
C SER A 60 -29.10 1.20 -18.57
N PHE A 61 -27.86 1.18 -19.05
CA PHE A 61 -27.45 1.99 -20.18
C PHE A 61 -26.67 1.11 -21.18
N LEU A 62 -27.27 0.88 -22.35
CA LEU A 62 -26.58 0.37 -23.53
C LEU A 62 -26.26 1.58 -24.43
N PRO A 63 -24.99 1.84 -24.80
CA PRO A 63 -24.71 2.72 -25.93
C PRO A 63 -25.01 1.98 -27.24
N THR A 64 -25.79 2.62 -28.10
CA THR A 64 -26.07 2.15 -29.47
C THR A 64 -24.91 2.56 -30.37
N TYR A 65 -24.13 1.59 -30.86
CA TYR A 65 -23.12 1.85 -31.89
C TYR A 65 -23.79 2.03 -33.25
N THR A 66 -23.54 3.17 -33.89
CA THR A 66 -23.84 3.40 -35.31
C THR A 66 -22.59 3.09 -36.13
N PRO A 67 -22.63 2.21 -37.14
CA PRO A 67 -21.46 1.96 -37.97
C PRO A 67 -21.19 3.17 -38.88
N THR A 68 -20.01 3.77 -38.71
CA THR A 68 -19.50 4.81 -39.63
C THR A 68 -18.87 4.12 -40.84
N THR A 69 -19.25 4.58 -42.03
CA THR A 69 -18.75 4.11 -43.33
C THR A 69 -17.26 4.41 -43.51
N ILE A 70 -16.50 3.40 -43.93
CA ILE A 70 -15.07 3.47 -44.25
C ILE A 70 -14.88 4.21 -45.60
N PRO A 71 -14.08 5.30 -45.69
CA PRO A 71 -13.66 5.86 -46.97
C PRO A 71 -12.53 5.03 -47.61
N SER A 72 -12.54 5.01 -48.94
CA SER A 72 -11.65 4.26 -49.84
C SER A 72 -10.15 4.57 -49.65
N PRO A 73 -9.23 3.65 -50.03
CA PRO A 73 -7.80 3.83 -49.77
C PRO A 73 -7.18 4.91 -50.65
N ALA A 74 -6.41 5.81 -50.03
CA ALA A 74 -5.50 6.70 -50.72
C ALA A 74 -4.22 5.96 -51.16
N THR A 75 -3.67 6.37 -52.29
CA THR A 75 -2.44 5.84 -52.90
C THR A 75 -1.23 6.04 -51.98
N PRO A 76 -0.35 5.03 -51.78
CA PRO A 76 0.80 5.16 -50.89
C PRO A 76 1.86 6.10 -51.46
N ILE A 77 2.28 7.06 -50.64
CA ILE A 77 3.46 7.91 -50.86
C ILE A 77 4.71 7.07 -50.50
N PRO A 78 5.83 7.14 -51.24
CA PRO A 78 7.04 6.41 -50.90
C PRO A 78 7.57 6.85 -49.53
N GLU A 79 7.47 5.99 -48.52
CA GLU A 79 8.08 6.19 -47.21
C GLU A 79 9.60 6.04 -47.33
N THR A 80 10.32 7.07 -46.89
CA THR A 80 11.75 6.98 -46.63
C THR A 80 12.01 5.90 -45.57
N PRO A 81 13.01 5.02 -45.75
CA PRO A 81 13.33 3.99 -44.76
C PRO A 81 13.58 4.63 -43.39
N PRO A 82 12.99 4.10 -42.30
CA PRO A 82 13.28 4.60 -40.97
C PRO A 82 14.77 4.46 -40.70
N THR A 83 15.38 5.54 -40.19
CA THR A 83 16.76 5.49 -39.68
C THR A 83 16.79 4.48 -38.54
N PRO A 84 17.76 3.55 -38.49
CA PRO A 84 17.80 2.53 -37.45
C PRO A 84 17.82 3.19 -36.07
N THR A 85 16.82 2.88 -35.24
CA THR A 85 16.76 3.32 -33.85
C THR A 85 17.97 2.78 -33.11
N PRO A 86 18.73 3.60 -32.36
CA PRO A 86 19.81 3.10 -31.53
C PRO A 86 19.28 2.03 -30.55
N PRO A 87 20.11 1.05 -30.16
CA PRO A 87 19.71 0.02 -29.20
C PRO A 87 19.22 0.66 -27.89
N PRO A 88 18.29 0.00 -27.16
CA PRO A 88 17.90 0.46 -25.83
C PRO A 88 19.13 0.62 -24.93
N ALA A 89 19.11 1.64 -24.05
CA ALA A 89 20.21 1.86 -23.11
C ALA A 89 20.31 0.76 -22.03
N HIS A 90 19.25 -0.03 -21.84
CA HIS A 90 19.22 -1.14 -20.89
C HIS A 90 19.52 -2.50 -21.52
N GLN A 91 20.00 -3.42 -20.69
CA GLN A 91 20.13 -4.82 -21.04
C GLN A 91 18.84 -5.57 -20.66
N PRO A 92 18.35 -6.50 -21.49
CA PRO A 92 17.30 -7.41 -21.08
C PRO A 92 17.74 -8.24 -19.86
N ALA A 93 16.78 -8.63 -19.02
CA ALA A 93 17.08 -9.50 -17.89
C ALA A 93 17.65 -10.86 -18.36
N GLY A 94 18.80 -11.24 -17.82
CA GLY A 94 19.31 -12.61 -17.90
C GLY A 94 18.56 -13.56 -16.94
N PRO A 95 18.99 -14.83 -16.81
CA PRO A 95 18.31 -15.82 -15.95
C PRO A 95 18.47 -15.56 -14.44
N SER A 96 19.38 -14.67 -14.05
CA SER A 96 19.57 -14.26 -12.67
C SER A 96 20.30 -12.92 -12.58
N ALA A 97 20.11 -12.22 -11.46
CA ALA A 97 20.89 -11.06 -11.07
C ALA A 97 20.99 -11.01 -9.54
N SER A 98 22.11 -10.49 -9.02
CA SER A 98 22.31 -10.27 -7.59
C SER A 98 23.11 -9.01 -7.38
N LEU A 99 22.54 -8.08 -6.62
CA LEU A 99 23.16 -6.84 -6.19
C LEU A 99 23.73 -7.05 -4.79
N SER A 100 24.83 -6.36 -4.50
CA SER A 100 25.50 -6.40 -3.20
C SER A 100 25.97 -5.00 -2.81
N GLY A 101 26.50 -4.83 -1.60
CA GLY A 101 26.95 -3.53 -1.09
C GLY A 101 25.93 -2.78 -0.23
N PHE A 102 24.81 -3.42 0.10
CA PHE A 102 23.81 -2.89 1.02
C PHE A 102 24.26 -3.00 2.48
N THR A 103 23.87 -2.03 3.30
CA THR A 103 23.87 -2.14 4.76
C THR A 103 22.49 -2.56 5.22
N HIS A 104 22.36 -3.76 5.81
CA HIS A 104 21.08 -4.24 6.35
C HIS A 104 20.74 -3.55 7.68
N MET A 105 19.44 -3.28 7.89
CA MET A 105 18.92 -2.62 9.09
C MET A 105 17.64 -3.32 9.55
N TRP A 106 17.64 -3.86 10.78
CA TRP A 106 16.41 -4.30 11.45
C TRP A 106 15.58 -3.09 11.86
N GLN A 107 14.30 -3.08 11.51
CA GLN A 107 13.44 -1.94 11.80
C GLN A 107 13.18 -1.79 13.30
N THR A 108 13.04 -0.54 13.73
CA THR A 108 12.34 -0.22 14.98
C THR A 108 10.82 -0.31 14.80
N TRP A 109 10.06 -0.08 15.88
CA TRP A 109 8.59 -0.09 15.87
C TRP A 109 8.02 0.77 14.73
N ASN A 110 7.14 0.16 13.91
CA ASN A 110 6.50 0.76 12.72
C ASN A 110 7.46 1.47 11.75
N ASN A 111 8.69 0.96 11.58
CA ASN A 111 9.73 1.64 10.81
C ASN A 111 10.13 0.92 9.51
N CYS A 112 9.27 0.06 8.95
CA CYS A 112 9.59 -0.70 7.73
C CYS A 112 9.92 0.20 6.54
N GLY A 113 9.15 1.27 6.31
CA GLY A 113 9.43 2.25 5.25
C GLY A 113 10.80 2.90 5.39
N PRO A 114 11.07 3.63 6.49
CA PRO A 114 12.35 4.30 6.70
C PRO A 114 13.55 3.34 6.72
N ALA A 115 13.43 2.16 7.33
CA ALA A 115 14.49 1.16 7.33
C ALA A 115 14.78 0.65 5.90
N THR A 116 13.75 0.31 5.14
CA THR A 116 13.91 -0.19 3.77
C THR A 116 14.46 0.89 2.82
N LEU A 117 14.07 2.16 2.99
CA LEU A 117 14.67 3.27 2.25
C LEU A 117 16.14 3.47 2.62
N ALA A 118 16.49 3.46 3.91
CA ALA A 118 17.89 3.58 4.33
C ALA A 118 18.76 2.44 3.78
N MET A 119 18.26 1.20 3.81
CA MET A 119 18.93 0.06 3.16
C MET A 119 19.13 0.29 1.66
N ASN A 120 18.11 0.80 0.95
CA ASN A 120 18.21 1.14 -0.46
C ASN A 120 19.26 2.24 -0.73
N LEU A 121 19.23 3.34 0.03
CA LEU A 121 20.17 4.45 -0.13
C LEU A 121 21.62 4.05 0.17
N SER A 122 21.83 3.08 1.08
CA SER A 122 23.17 2.56 1.37
C SER A 122 23.86 1.93 0.15
N TYR A 123 23.08 1.39 -0.80
CA TYR A 123 23.61 0.88 -2.08
C TYR A 123 24.31 1.97 -2.90
N PHE A 124 23.79 3.20 -2.82
CA PHE A 124 24.36 4.37 -3.48
C PHE A 124 25.40 5.10 -2.61
N GLY A 125 25.83 4.48 -1.51
CA GLY A 125 26.84 5.04 -0.60
C GLY A 125 26.32 6.10 0.38
N SER A 126 25.00 6.24 0.55
CA SER A 126 24.45 7.13 1.57
C SER A 126 24.86 6.69 2.97
N PRO A 127 25.26 7.63 3.86
CA PRO A 127 25.59 7.31 5.25
C PRO A 127 24.35 7.29 6.17
N LEU A 128 23.16 7.64 5.66
CA LEU A 128 21.95 7.78 6.45
C LEU A 128 21.48 6.43 6.99
N ASP A 129 21.04 6.42 8.24
CA ASP A 129 20.39 5.27 8.86
C ASP A 129 18.86 5.42 8.94
N GLN A 130 18.18 4.38 9.43
CA GLN A 130 16.72 4.40 9.54
C GLN A 130 16.19 5.49 10.49
N ALA A 131 16.99 5.97 11.44
CA ALA A 131 16.58 7.01 12.38
C ALA A 131 16.66 8.39 11.71
N ASP A 132 17.70 8.63 10.89
CA ASP A 132 17.81 9.83 10.06
C ASP A 132 16.62 9.94 9.10
N VAL A 133 16.27 8.83 8.44
CA VAL A 133 15.13 8.77 7.52
C VAL A 133 13.80 8.96 8.26
N ALA A 134 13.61 8.25 9.39
CA ALA A 134 12.39 8.33 10.18
C ALA A 134 12.15 9.73 10.78
N ALA A 135 13.21 10.47 11.13
CA ALA A 135 13.06 11.81 11.68
C ALA A 135 12.36 12.80 10.73
N VAL A 136 12.41 12.53 9.42
CA VAL A 136 11.76 13.36 8.39
C VAL A 136 10.42 12.76 7.97
N MET A 137 10.42 11.46 7.66
CA MET A 137 9.24 10.80 7.09
C MET A 137 8.21 10.38 8.13
N ARG A 138 8.61 10.31 9.41
CA ARG A 138 7.80 9.79 10.50
C ARG A 138 8.02 10.60 11.79
N PRO A 139 7.67 11.90 11.79
CA PRO A 139 7.94 12.78 12.94
C PRO A 139 7.12 12.38 14.19
N ASN A 140 6.02 11.63 14.03
CA ASN A 140 5.36 10.92 15.14
C ASN A 140 5.76 9.42 15.16
N PRO A 141 6.36 8.91 16.26
CA PRO A 141 6.68 7.49 16.42
C PRO A 141 5.52 6.49 16.34
N ASP A 142 4.26 6.95 16.44
CA ASP A 142 3.08 6.08 16.33
C ASP A 142 2.49 6.02 14.91
N ASP A 143 2.99 6.85 13.99
CA ASP A 143 2.59 6.82 12.59
C ASP A 143 2.83 5.42 12.00
N LYS A 144 1.75 4.87 11.43
CA LYS A 144 1.65 3.50 10.94
C LYS A 144 2.06 3.40 9.48
N ASN A 145 2.04 4.50 8.73
CA ASN A 145 2.14 4.47 7.30
C ASN A 145 3.16 5.49 6.81
N VAL A 146 4.10 5.02 6.01
CA VAL A 146 4.91 5.89 5.16
C VAL A 146 4.50 5.56 3.75
N SER A 147 3.94 6.53 3.03
CA SER A 147 3.51 6.31 1.66
C SER A 147 4.70 6.16 0.71
N PRO A 148 4.56 5.42 -0.40
CA PRO A 148 5.61 5.28 -1.41
C PRO A 148 6.07 6.62 -1.99
N HIS A 149 5.16 7.61 -2.05
CA HIS A 149 5.47 8.95 -2.53
C HIS A 149 6.37 9.72 -1.56
N GLU A 150 6.13 9.61 -0.25
CA GLU A 150 7.01 10.22 0.76
C GLU A 150 8.41 9.62 0.74
N MET A 151 8.55 8.32 0.48
CA MET A 151 9.86 7.68 0.27
C MET A 151 10.58 8.29 -0.94
N ALA A 152 9.87 8.48 -2.06
CA ALA A 152 10.43 9.07 -3.26
C ALA A 152 10.81 10.55 -3.04
N ASP A 153 9.97 11.31 -2.34
CA ASP A 153 10.24 12.73 -2.03
C ASP A 153 11.43 12.88 -1.09
N PHE A 154 11.57 12.02 -0.08
CA PHE A 154 12.75 11.99 0.76
C PHE A 154 14.01 11.70 -0.06
N ALA A 155 14.01 10.66 -0.91
CA ALA A 155 15.16 10.33 -1.75
C ALA A 155 15.55 11.50 -2.67
N ARG A 156 14.57 12.19 -3.27
CA ARG A 156 14.80 13.40 -4.08
C ARG A 156 15.42 14.53 -3.25
N ALA A 157 14.96 14.73 -2.02
CA ALA A 157 15.53 15.73 -1.12
C ALA A 157 17.00 15.44 -0.75
N GLN A 158 17.45 14.17 -0.83
CA GLN A 158 18.85 13.79 -0.65
C GLN A 158 19.71 13.89 -1.93
N GLY A 159 19.15 14.36 -3.04
CA GLY A 159 19.87 14.53 -4.31
C GLY A 159 19.82 13.34 -5.26
N TYR A 160 19.04 12.30 -4.94
CA TYR A 160 18.74 11.21 -5.87
C TYR A 160 17.58 11.60 -6.79
N LEU A 161 17.36 10.79 -7.83
CA LEU A 161 16.08 10.73 -8.50
C LEU A 161 15.31 9.56 -7.93
N ALA A 162 14.00 9.71 -7.80
CA ALA A 162 13.13 8.64 -7.38
C ALA A 162 11.78 8.78 -8.04
N ARG A 163 11.05 7.67 -8.15
CA ARG A 163 9.62 7.69 -8.49
C ARG A 163 8.90 6.48 -7.92
N THR A 164 7.61 6.68 -7.69
CA THR A 164 6.65 5.61 -7.43
C THR A 164 6.14 5.12 -8.77
N GLN A 165 6.17 3.80 -8.96
CA GLN A 165 5.71 3.12 -10.15
C GLN A 165 4.51 2.25 -9.77
N VAL A 166 3.44 2.47 -10.53
CA VAL A 166 2.29 1.61 -10.78
C VAL A 166 2.59 0.20 -11.25
N ASN A 167 1.56 -0.58 -11.60
CA ASN A 167 1.57 -1.55 -12.71
C ASN A 167 2.79 -2.48 -12.81
N GLY A 168 3.47 -2.77 -11.70
CA GLY A 168 4.72 -3.49 -11.74
C GLY A 168 4.54 -4.91 -12.29
N THR A 169 5.57 -5.43 -12.95
CA THR A 169 5.60 -6.81 -13.44
C THR A 169 6.90 -7.48 -13.04
N SER A 170 6.90 -8.81 -12.99
CA SER A 170 8.12 -9.59 -12.76
C SER A 170 9.20 -9.28 -13.82
N ASP A 171 8.81 -9.03 -15.07
CA ASP A 171 9.76 -8.65 -16.13
C ASP A 171 10.37 -7.27 -15.89
N LEU A 172 9.57 -6.31 -15.43
CA LEU A 172 10.08 -4.99 -15.04
C LEU A 172 11.07 -5.11 -13.88
N LEU A 173 10.70 -5.81 -12.81
CA LEU A 173 11.57 -5.99 -11.63
C LEU A 173 12.87 -6.71 -11.99
N ARG A 174 12.81 -7.79 -12.78
CA ARG A 174 13.99 -8.49 -13.29
C ARG A 174 14.88 -7.56 -14.12
N THR A 175 14.29 -6.75 -14.99
CA THR A 175 15.04 -5.82 -15.84
C THR A 175 15.73 -4.74 -15.02
N LEU A 176 15.05 -4.15 -14.03
CA LEU A 176 15.65 -3.19 -13.11
C LEU A 176 16.85 -3.79 -12.36
N LEU A 177 16.67 -4.96 -11.75
CA LEU A 177 17.72 -5.64 -10.99
C LEU A 177 18.92 -6.04 -11.87
N ALA A 178 18.67 -6.56 -13.08
CA ALA A 178 19.73 -6.90 -14.03
C ALA A 178 20.55 -5.69 -14.48
N ASN A 179 20.00 -4.48 -14.37
CA ASN A 179 20.66 -3.22 -14.72
C ASN A 179 21.15 -2.43 -13.49
N GLY A 180 21.29 -3.08 -12.32
CA GLY A 180 21.90 -2.44 -11.15
C GLY A 180 20.96 -1.48 -10.41
N LEU A 181 19.65 -1.67 -10.51
CA LEU A 181 18.65 -0.85 -9.83
C LEU A 181 17.93 -1.71 -8.78
N PRO A 182 18.27 -1.59 -7.48
CA PRO A 182 17.50 -2.23 -6.43
C PRO A 182 16.14 -1.55 -6.28
N VAL A 183 15.09 -2.33 -6.01
CA VAL A 183 13.71 -1.85 -6.07
C VAL A 183 13.05 -2.05 -4.71
N ILE A 184 12.50 -0.98 -4.14
CA ILE A 184 11.64 -1.09 -2.96
C ILE A 184 10.25 -1.45 -3.45
N VAL A 185 9.63 -2.46 -2.83
CA VAL A 185 8.27 -2.90 -3.14
C VAL A 185 7.43 -2.92 -1.88
N GLU A 186 6.15 -2.58 -2.01
CA GLU A 186 5.19 -2.67 -0.92
C GLU A 186 4.38 -3.95 -1.06
N THR A 187 4.45 -4.81 -0.06
CA THR A 187 3.83 -6.14 -0.08
C THR A 187 2.98 -6.36 1.14
N TRP A 188 1.97 -7.22 1.01
CA TRP A 188 1.30 -7.78 2.17
C TRP A 188 2.27 -8.69 2.95
N HIS A 189 2.20 -8.61 4.27
CA HIS A 189 2.91 -9.47 5.19
C HIS A 189 1.91 -10.02 6.21
N GLU A 190 1.87 -11.34 6.39
CA GLU A 190 0.93 -11.99 7.29
C GLU A 190 1.60 -13.17 8.00
N ASP A 191 1.79 -13.05 9.31
CA ASP A 191 2.35 -14.11 10.15
C ASP A 191 1.28 -15.09 10.65
N ASP A 192 0.09 -14.57 10.97
CA ASP A 192 -1.06 -15.32 11.46
C ASP A 192 -2.31 -14.97 10.62
N PRO A 193 -3.26 -15.91 10.42
CA PRO A 193 -4.45 -15.64 9.62
C PRO A 193 -5.28 -14.45 10.10
N ASN A 194 -5.59 -13.53 9.19
CA ASN A 194 -6.26 -12.25 9.40
C ASN A 194 -5.44 -11.22 10.19
N ASP A 195 -4.13 -11.42 10.35
CA ASP A 195 -3.22 -10.48 10.99
C ASP A 195 -2.32 -9.74 9.99
N GLY A 196 -2.66 -9.79 8.70
CA GLY A 196 -1.86 -9.15 7.68
C GLY A 196 -1.72 -7.63 7.82
N MET A 197 -0.59 -7.10 7.33
CA MET A 197 -0.21 -5.68 7.33
C MET A 197 0.60 -5.33 6.06
N GLY A 198 0.66 -4.05 5.73
CA GLY A 198 1.59 -3.56 4.70
C GLY A 198 3.03 -3.64 5.18
N HIS A 199 3.94 -3.97 4.27
CA HIS A 199 5.35 -4.15 4.57
C HIS A 199 6.23 -3.85 3.36
N TYR A 200 7.29 -3.08 3.58
CA TYR A 200 8.26 -2.74 2.54
C TYR A 200 9.41 -3.73 2.51
N ARG A 201 9.72 -4.24 1.31
CA ARG A 201 10.86 -5.10 1.03
C ARG A 201 11.76 -4.45 0.00
N LEU A 202 13.07 -4.67 0.11
CA LEU A 202 14.04 -4.23 -0.88
C LEU A 202 14.46 -5.42 -1.75
N LEU A 203 14.00 -5.49 -2.99
CA LEU A 203 14.47 -6.50 -3.92
C LEU A 203 15.91 -6.18 -4.34
N THR A 204 16.78 -7.18 -4.19
CA THR A 204 18.22 -7.08 -4.49
C THR A 204 18.70 -8.15 -5.46
N GLY A 205 17.85 -9.11 -5.83
CA GLY A 205 18.21 -10.13 -6.81
C GLY A 205 17.07 -11.06 -7.18
N PHE A 206 17.33 -11.92 -8.15
CA PHE A 206 16.41 -12.94 -8.63
C PHE A 206 17.16 -14.12 -9.24
N ASP A 207 16.53 -15.29 -9.26
CA ASP A 207 17.06 -16.51 -9.86
C ASP A 207 15.91 -17.30 -10.49
N ASP A 208 15.87 -17.33 -11.82
CA ASP A 208 14.82 -18.02 -12.58
C ASP A 208 14.97 -19.54 -12.53
N THR A 209 16.16 -20.07 -12.28
CA THR A 209 16.32 -21.52 -12.10
C THR A 209 15.72 -21.95 -10.76
N ALA A 210 15.90 -21.14 -9.73
CA ALA A 210 15.36 -21.37 -8.40
C ALA A 210 13.94 -20.79 -8.19
N GLN A 211 13.38 -20.07 -9.17
CA GLN A 211 12.05 -19.44 -9.14
C GLN A 211 11.83 -18.55 -7.91
N ARG A 212 12.81 -17.71 -7.58
CA ARG A 212 12.79 -16.89 -6.36
C ARG A 212 13.41 -15.51 -6.54
N TRP A 213 12.87 -14.56 -5.78
CA TRP A 213 13.49 -13.28 -5.49
C TRP A 213 14.45 -13.39 -4.30
N THR A 214 15.44 -12.50 -4.27
CA THR A 214 16.20 -12.17 -3.07
C THR A 214 15.76 -10.80 -2.60
N ALA A 215 15.33 -10.72 -1.34
CA ALA A 215 14.85 -9.49 -0.72
C ALA A 215 15.64 -9.20 0.56
N PHE A 216 16.06 -7.95 0.73
CA PHE A 216 16.44 -7.43 2.02
C PHE A 216 15.17 -7.00 2.75
N ASP A 217 14.97 -7.57 3.93
CA ASP A 217 13.76 -7.39 4.73
C ASP A 217 14.16 -6.88 6.11
N SER A 218 13.53 -5.79 6.56
CA SER A 218 13.82 -5.15 7.84
C SER A 218 13.10 -5.78 9.02
N PHE A 219 12.19 -6.72 8.79
CA PHE A 219 11.35 -7.36 9.81
C PHE A 219 11.48 -8.87 9.80
N ASP A 220 11.39 -9.48 8.61
CA ASP A 220 11.34 -10.91 8.45
C ASP A 220 12.76 -11.52 8.40
N ALA A 221 12.92 -12.60 9.14
CA ALA A 221 14.12 -13.41 9.22
C ALA A 221 13.85 -14.88 8.82
N LYS A 222 12.66 -15.17 8.29
CA LYS A 222 12.33 -16.47 7.72
C LYS A 222 13.07 -16.63 6.39
N ASP A 223 13.52 -17.86 6.12
CA ASP A 223 14.19 -18.22 4.86
C ASP A 223 15.42 -17.36 4.51
N LEU A 224 16.22 -17.01 5.53
CA LEU A 224 17.50 -16.35 5.36
C LEU A 224 18.42 -17.17 4.45
N ILE A 225 19.04 -16.50 3.48
CA ILE A 225 20.02 -17.11 2.56
C ILE A 225 21.27 -17.58 3.32
N ASN A 226 21.65 -16.85 4.38
CA ASN A 226 22.83 -17.14 5.19
C ASN A 226 22.53 -16.90 6.69
N PRO A 227 21.87 -17.86 7.38
CA PRO A 227 21.42 -17.67 8.76
C PRO A 227 22.56 -17.56 9.78
N ASP A 228 23.72 -18.15 9.49
CA ASP A 228 24.87 -18.21 10.41
C ASP A 228 25.97 -17.18 10.06
N GLY A 229 25.73 -16.29 9.10
CA GLY A 229 26.75 -15.37 8.60
C GLY A 229 26.25 -13.96 8.35
N ALA A 230 26.94 -13.24 7.47
CA ALA A 230 26.52 -11.90 7.06
C ALA A 230 25.15 -11.97 6.37
N TYR A 231 24.29 -11.01 6.70
CA TYR A 231 22.95 -10.91 6.13
C TYR A 231 23.04 -10.82 4.60
N ALA A 232 22.39 -11.75 3.92
CA ALA A 232 22.38 -11.86 2.46
C ALA A 232 20.96 -11.75 1.86
N GLY A 233 19.97 -11.35 2.68
CA GLY A 233 18.57 -11.34 2.31
C GLY A 233 17.84 -12.62 2.68
N ILE A 234 16.52 -12.56 2.49
CA ILE A 234 15.59 -13.68 2.52
C ILE A 234 15.24 -14.10 1.09
N THR A 235 14.82 -15.34 0.92
CA THR A 235 14.27 -15.81 -0.37
C THR A 235 12.76 -15.67 -0.40
N VAL A 236 12.22 -15.10 -1.48
CA VAL A 236 10.76 -15.00 -1.69
C VAL A 236 10.38 -15.73 -2.98
N PRO A 237 9.58 -16.81 -2.95
CA PRO A 237 9.16 -17.52 -4.16
C PRO A 237 8.38 -16.60 -5.12
N TYR A 238 8.62 -16.73 -6.43
CA TYR A 238 7.89 -15.96 -7.44
C TYR A 238 6.37 -16.13 -7.34
N ALA A 239 5.94 -17.38 -7.12
CA ALA A 239 4.52 -17.74 -7.08
C ALA A 239 3.74 -17.03 -5.96
N ASN A 240 4.41 -16.72 -4.84
CA ASN A 240 3.76 -16.08 -3.70
C ASN A 240 3.91 -14.55 -3.75
N PHE A 241 4.97 -14.06 -4.39
CA PHE A 241 5.31 -12.64 -4.38
C PHE A 241 4.22 -11.77 -5.00
N ASP A 242 3.70 -12.17 -6.17
CA ASP A 242 2.74 -11.33 -6.91
C ASP A 242 1.42 -11.16 -6.15
N ASP A 243 0.92 -12.21 -5.48
CA ASP A 243 -0.29 -12.16 -4.66
C ASP A 243 -0.13 -11.14 -3.51
N LEU A 244 1.04 -11.12 -2.86
CA LEU A 244 1.33 -10.16 -1.79
C LEU A 244 1.48 -8.74 -2.32
N TRP A 245 2.01 -8.60 -3.54
CA TRP A 245 2.29 -7.31 -4.18
C TRP A 245 1.05 -6.67 -4.82
N GLN A 246 0.12 -7.50 -5.32
CA GLN A 246 -1.15 -7.08 -5.90
C GLN A 246 -1.99 -6.28 -4.90
N VAL A 247 -1.91 -6.60 -3.61
CA VAL A 247 -2.64 -5.88 -2.54
C VAL A 247 -2.38 -4.37 -2.56
N PHE A 248 -1.18 -3.96 -3.02
CA PHE A 248 -0.75 -2.57 -3.13
C PHE A 248 -0.60 -2.13 -4.59
N ASN A 249 -1.44 -2.66 -5.50
CA ASN A 249 -1.43 -2.34 -6.92
C ASN A 249 -0.04 -2.48 -7.59
N ARG A 250 0.75 -3.43 -7.10
CA ARG A 250 2.11 -3.71 -7.58
C ARG A 250 3.03 -2.47 -7.55
N VAL A 251 2.93 -1.70 -6.46
CA VAL A 251 3.76 -0.53 -6.21
C VAL A 251 5.25 -0.87 -6.14
N ALA A 252 6.05 -0.10 -6.87
CA ALA A 252 7.50 -0.10 -6.74
C ALA A 252 8.03 1.33 -6.54
N VAL A 253 8.98 1.53 -5.62
CA VAL A 253 9.75 2.77 -5.53
C VAL A 253 11.13 2.53 -6.13
N ILE A 254 11.41 3.26 -7.20
CA ILE A 254 12.65 3.16 -7.97
C ILE A 254 13.49 4.39 -7.63
N VAL A 255 14.57 4.18 -6.89
CA VAL A 255 15.57 5.21 -6.56
C VAL A 255 16.79 5.00 -7.46
N TYR A 256 17.32 6.09 -8.00
CA TYR A 256 18.44 6.04 -8.93
C TYR A 256 19.23 7.35 -8.92
N THR A 257 20.46 7.28 -9.41
CA THR A 257 21.35 8.45 -9.55
C THR A 257 21.00 9.27 -10.79
N PRO A 258 21.32 10.58 -10.85
CA PRO A 258 21.15 11.39 -12.05
C PRO A 258 21.78 10.77 -13.30
N GLU A 259 22.91 10.08 -13.16
CA GLU A 259 23.62 9.39 -14.24
C GLU A 259 22.84 8.19 -14.81
N GLN A 260 21.89 7.63 -14.06
CA GLN A 260 21.05 6.51 -14.46
C GLN A 260 19.74 6.94 -15.14
N THR A 261 19.52 8.24 -15.38
CA THR A 261 18.26 8.78 -15.95
C THR A 261 17.89 8.11 -17.28
N ASP A 262 18.82 8.07 -18.24
CA ASP A 262 18.55 7.49 -19.57
C ASP A 262 18.31 5.98 -19.50
N LEU A 263 18.99 5.30 -18.58
CA LEU A 263 18.79 3.87 -18.32
C LEU A 263 17.37 3.61 -17.83
N VAL A 264 16.94 4.30 -16.76
CA VAL A 264 15.59 4.15 -16.18
C VAL A 264 14.52 4.52 -17.20
N ALA A 265 14.70 5.62 -17.93
CA ALA A 265 13.78 6.02 -18.99
C ALA A 265 13.67 4.94 -20.09
N SER A 266 14.77 4.29 -20.45
CA SER A 266 14.75 3.20 -21.43
C SER A 266 14.04 1.94 -20.92
N ILE A 267 14.08 1.66 -19.61
CA ILE A 267 13.42 0.50 -18.99
C ILE A 267 11.92 0.74 -18.88
N LEU A 268 11.51 1.91 -18.39
CA LEU A 268 10.11 2.24 -18.14
C LEU A 268 9.38 2.64 -19.43
N GLY A 269 10.09 3.19 -20.43
CA GLY A 269 9.52 3.53 -21.72
C GLY A 269 8.33 4.47 -21.58
N ALA A 270 7.16 4.05 -22.08
CA ALA A 270 5.93 4.84 -22.01
C ALA A 270 5.47 5.11 -20.57
N ASP A 271 5.79 4.22 -19.62
CA ASP A 271 5.42 4.37 -18.22
C ASP A 271 6.23 5.48 -17.52
N MET A 272 7.16 6.15 -18.21
CA MET A 272 7.71 7.45 -17.80
C MET A 272 6.63 8.54 -17.68
N ASP A 273 5.54 8.41 -18.42
CA ASP A 273 4.34 9.23 -18.26
C ASP A 273 3.37 8.58 -17.27
N ASP A 274 2.98 9.32 -16.23
CA ASP A 274 2.11 8.78 -15.18
C ASP A 274 0.71 8.42 -15.74
N SER A 275 0.18 9.17 -16.70
CA SER A 275 -1.12 8.83 -17.31
C SER A 275 -1.05 7.52 -18.10
N ALA A 276 0.06 7.26 -18.80
CA ALA A 276 0.29 5.99 -19.48
C ALA A 276 0.40 4.83 -18.48
N MET A 277 1.21 5.01 -17.42
CA MET A 277 1.36 4.05 -16.33
C MET A 277 0.01 3.67 -15.69
N TRP A 278 -0.79 4.67 -15.29
CA TRP A 278 -2.11 4.44 -14.69
C TRP A 278 -3.10 3.81 -15.68
N THR A 279 -2.98 4.11 -16.97
CA THR A 279 -3.80 3.46 -18.01
C THR A 279 -3.47 1.97 -18.11
N VAL A 280 -2.18 1.60 -18.07
CA VAL A 280 -1.75 0.20 -18.05
C VAL A 280 -2.21 -0.49 -16.77
N SER A 281 -2.04 0.15 -15.61
CA SER A 281 -2.53 -0.35 -14.31
C SER A 281 -4.03 -0.62 -14.33
N LEU A 282 -4.82 0.30 -14.88
CA LEU A 282 -6.26 0.13 -15.03
C LEU A 282 -6.62 -1.07 -15.90
N ALA A 283 -5.97 -1.22 -17.06
CA ALA A 283 -6.22 -2.32 -17.98
C ALA A 283 -5.88 -3.69 -17.35
N GLN A 284 -4.79 -3.74 -16.57
CA GLN A 284 -4.42 -4.92 -15.81
C GLN A 284 -5.48 -5.26 -14.75
N ALA A 285 -5.85 -4.30 -13.90
CA ALA A 285 -6.84 -4.51 -12.85
C ALA A 285 -8.22 -4.92 -13.39
N GLN A 286 -8.64 -4.34 -14.53
CA GLN A 286 -9.87 -4.73 -15.22
C GLN A 286 -9.80 -6.16 -15.76
N THR A 287 -8.66 -6.58 -16.29
CA THR A 287 -8.43 -7.93 -16.78
C THR A 287 -8.50 -8.94 -15.63
N GLU A 288 -7.88 -8.62 -14.50
CA GLU A 288 -7.91 -9.43 -13.27
C GLU A 288 -9.34 -9.54 -12.71
N ALA A 289 -10.07 -8.42 -12.62
CA ALA A 289 -11.45 -8.40 -12.15
C ALA A 289 -12.40 -9.16 -13.10
N GLN A 290 -12.11 -9.22 -14.40
CA GLN A 290 -12.87 -10.03 -15.36
C GLN A 290 -12.55 -11.52 -15.22
N ALA A 291 -11.27 -11.87 -15.02
CA ALA A 291 -10.82 -13.25 -14.86
C ALA A 291 -11.30 -13.85 -13.52
N ASN A 292 -11.28 -13.06 -12.46
CA ASN A 292 -11.79 -13.41 -11.14
C ASN A 292 -12.65 -12.26 -10.56
N PRO A 293 -13.97 -12.24 -10.84
CA PRO A 293 -14.86 -11.20 -10.32
C PRO A 293 -15.00 -11.16 -8.79
N ALA A 294 -14.52 -12.21 -8.10
CA ALA A 294 -14.53 -12.31 -6.64
C ALA A 294 -13.20 -11.87 -6.00
N ASP A 295 -12.21 -11.40 -6.78
CA ASP A 295 -10.97 -10.84 -6.25
C ASP A 295 -11.19 -9.40 -5.74
N PRO A 296 -11.17 -9.16 -4.41
CA PRO A 296 -11.37 -7.83 -3.87
C PRO A 296 -10.22 -6.86 -4.22
N PHE A 297 -9.00 -7.35 -4.44
CA PHE A 297 -7.83 -6.52 -4.72
C PHE A 297 -7.83 -6.02 -6.16
N ALA A 298 -8.23 -6.85 -7.13
CA ALA A 298 -8.42 -6.41 -8.52
C ALA A 298 -9.41 -5.23 -8.60
N TRP A 299 -10.54 -5.30 -7.89
CA TRP A 299 -11.50 -4.19 -7.82
C TRP A 299 -10.93 -2.96 -7.09
N PHE A 300 -10.13 -3.17 -6.04
CA PHE A 300 -9.49 -2.07 -5.33
C PHE A 300 -8.49 -1.33 -6.23
N ASN A 301 -7.62 -2.08 -6.91
CA ASN A 301 -6.62 -1.58 -7.85
C ASN A 301 -7.25 -0.87 -9.04
N GLN A 302 -8.39 -1.39 -9.54
CA GLN A 302 -9.19 -0.73 -10.56
C GLN A 302 -9.68 0.63 -10.04
N GLY A 303 -10.19 0.69 -8.79
CA GLY A 303 -10.61 1.93 -8.14
C GLY A 303 -9.47 2.95 -8.02
N SER A 304 -8.31 2.52 -7.53
CA SER A 304 -7.12 3.36 -7.40
C SER A 304 -6.67 3.93 -8.74
N SER A 305 -6.66 3.10 -9.78
CA SER A 305 -6.25 3.52 -11.14
C SER A 305 -7.26 4.47 -11.79
N LEU A 306 -8.57 4.23 -11.60
CA LEU A 306 -9.62 5.15 -12.07
C LEU A 306 -9.54 6.51 -11.39
N LEU A 307 -9.28 6.52 -10.09
CA LEU A 307 -9.13 7.75 -9.31
C LEU A 307 -7.94 8.57 -9.81
N ALA A 308 -6.77 7.93 -10.01
CA ALA A 308 -5.57 8.57 -10.54
C ALA A 308 -5.77 9.13 -11.96
N LEU A 309 -6.63 8.50 -12.77
CA LEU A 309 -7.03 8.97 -14.10
C LEU A 309 -8.18 10.00 -14.09
N GLY A 310 -8.59 10.49 -12.92
CA GLY A 310 -9.62 11.53 -12.80
C GLY A 310 -11.05 11.04 -13.04
N ARG A 311 -11.35 9.76 -12.77
CA ARG A 311 -12.67 9.13 -12.96
C ARG A 311 -13.28 8.71 -11.61
N PRO A 312 -13.61 9.65 -10.71
CA PRO A 312 -13.97 9.35 -9.32
C PRO A 312 -15.28 8.59 -9.16
N ASP A 313 -16.29 8.80 -10.03
CA ASP A 313 -17.56 8.04 -9.98
C ASP A 313 -17.34 6.55 -10.20
N GLU A 314 -16.53 6.21 -11.20
CA GLU A 314 -16.20 4.82 -11.51
C GLU A 314 -15.28 4.21 -10.46
N ALA A 315 -14.34 5.01 -9.92
CA ALA A 315 -13.49 4.60 -8.82
C ALA A 315 -14.32 4.24 -7.58
N ALA A 316 -15.28 5.08 -7.19
CA ALA A 316 -16.17 4.83 -6.06
C ALA A 316 -16.98 3.53 -6.24
N ALA A 317 -17.46 3.24 -7.45
CA ALA A 317 -18.16 2.00 -7.75
C ALA A 317 -17.25 0.75 -7.64
N ALA A 318 -16.00 0.85 -8.10
CA ALA A 318 -15.01 -0.23 -7.98
C ALA A 318 -14.63 -0.47 -6.51
N PHE A 319 -14.40 0.59 -5.73
CA PHE A 319 -14.15 0.48 -4.29
C PHE A 319 -15.34 -0.10 -3.53
N ASP A 320 -16.56 0.25 -3.89
CA ASP A 320 -17.75 -0.38 -3.30
C ASP A 320 -17.81 -1.88 -3.58
N GLN A 321 -17.45 -2.31 -4.80
CA GLN A 321 -17.40 -3.73 -5.15
C GLN A 321 -16.32 -4.46 -4.36
N SER A 322 -15.11 -3.89 -4.30
CA SER A 322 -14.00 -4.40 -3.49
C SER A 322 -14.40 -4.59 -2.02
N ARG A 323 -15.01 -3.56 -1.41
CA ARG A 323 -15.48 -3.60 -0.02
C ARG A 323 -16.61 -4.61 0.21
N ARG A 324 -17.50 -4.83 -0.76
CA ARG A 324 -18.55 -5.86 -0.69
C ARG A 324 -17.98 -7.27 -0.67
N LEU A 325 -16.91 -7.51 -1.42
CA LEU A 325 -16.21 -8.80 -1.46
C LEU A 325 -15.41 -9.07 -0.18
N GLY A 326 -15.01 -7.99 0.50
CA GLY A 326 -14.31 -8.03 1.79
C GLY A 326 -12.84 -7.67 1.62
N LEU A 327 -12.36 -6.77 2.49
CA LEU A 327 -10.96 -6.36 2.51
C LEU A 327 -10.32 -6.76 3.83
N PRO A 328 -9.00 -6.99 3.86
CA PRO A 328 -8.27 -7.08 5.11
C PRO A 328 -8.52 -5.84 5.96
N TRP A 329 -8.73 -6.03 7.26
CA TRP A 329 -9.21 -4.97 8.14
C TRP A 329 -8.20 -3.81 8.33
N ARG A 330 -6.91 -4.06 8.08
CA ARG A 330 -5.84 -3.04 8.06
C ARG A 330 -5.64 -2.35 6.71
N MET A 331 -6.35 -2.73 5.66
CA MET A 331 -6.08 -2.19 4.32
C MET A 331 -6.23 -0.67 4.26
N LEU A 332 -7.22 -0.12 4.99
CA LEU A 332 -7.47 1.32 5.08
C LEU A 332 -6.57 2.05 6.07
N TRP A 333 -5.53 1.40 6.60
CA TRP A 333 -4.45 2.07 7.33
C TRP A 333 -3.38 2.62 6.38
N TYR A 334 -3.32 2.08 5.16
CA TYR A 334 -2.28 2.40 4.17
C TYR A 334 -2.88 2.97 2.88
N GLN A 335 -4.12 2.58 2.53
CA GLN A 335 -4.73 2.89 1.25
C GLN A 335 -6.01 3.71 1.41
N PHE A 336 -5.94 5.00 1.06
CA PHE A 336 -7.02 5.97 1.30
C PHE A 336 -7.90 6.31 0.09
N GLY A 337 -7.63 5.70 -1.07
CA GLY A 337 -8.36 5.92 -2.33
C GLY A 337 -9.90 5.89 -2.22
N PRO A 338 -10.52 4.99 -1.42
CA PRO A 338 -11.97 5.03 -1.21
C PRO A 338 -12.46 6.37 -0.64
N PHE A 339 -11.74 6.96 0.33
CA PHE A 339 -12.14 8.23 0.93
C PHE A 339 -12.07 9.39 -0.07
N GLU A 340 -11.01 9.43 -0.89
CA GLU A 340 -10.83 10.40 -1.96
C GLU A 340 -11.94 10.31 -3.01
N ALA A 341 -12.24 9.10 -3.48
CA ALA A 341 -13.30 8.87 -4.46
C ALA A 341 -14.68 9.23 -3.92
N TYR A 342 -14.98 8.87 -2.66
CA TYR A 342 -16.25 9.23 -2.03
C TYR A 342 -16.36 10.74 -1.79
N HIS A 343 -15.26 11.43 -1.47
CA HIS A 343 -15.27 12.88 -1.30
C HIS A 343 -15.55 13.57 -2.64
N ALA A 344 -14.84 13.17 -3.70
CA ALA A 344 -15.02 13.72 -5.04
C ALA A 344 -16.43 13.49 -5.61
N THR A 345 -17.14 12.46 -5.15
CA THR A 345 -18.52 12.11 -5.58
C THR A 345 -19.61 12.57 -4.62
N GLY A 346 -19.26 13.31 -3.57
CA GLY A 346 -20.22 13.86 -2.61
C GLY A 346 -20.77 12.87 -1.58
N ARG A 347 -20.20 11.67 -1.49
CA ARG A 347 -20.60 10.56 -0.60
C ARG A 347 -20.02 10.71 0.80
N HIS A 348 -20.20 11.89 1.38
CA HIS A 348 -19.59 12.28 2.65
C HIS A 348 -20.09 11.46 3.84
N ALA A 349 -21.36 11.05 3.84
CA ALA A 349 -21.91 10.21 4.91
C ALA A 349 -21.20 8.85 4.98
N GLU A 350 -20.86 8.28 3.82
CA GLU A 350 -20.12 7.03 3.71
C GLU A 350 -18.66 7.15 4.17
N ILE A 351 -18.03 8.32 3.96
CA ILE A 351 -16.68 8.61 4.50
C ILE A 351 -16.71 8.58 6.02
N VAL A 352 -17.65 9.30 6.65
CA VAL A 352 -17.79 9.32 8.12
C VAL A 352 -18.01 7.90 8.64
N ALA A 353 -18.94 7.16 8.05
CA ALA A 353 -19.24 5.79 8.46
C ALA A 353 -18.04 4.83 8.30
N LEU A 354 -17.28 4.97 7.21
CA LEU A 354 -16.09 4.15 6.96
C LEU A 354 -14.96 4.51 7.92
N ALA A 355 -14.66 5.80 8.10
CA ALA A 355 -13.64 6.27 9.03
C ALA A 355 -13.96 5.83 10.46
N ASP A 356 -15.20 6.03 10.92
CA ASP A 356 -15.66 5.60 12.25
C ASP A 356 -15.57 4.07 12.42
N ALA A 357 -15.81 3.31 11.35
CA ALA A 357 -15.68 1.86 11.39
C ALA A 357 -14.23 1.40 11.55
N THR A 358 -13.31 2.02 10.82
CA THR A 358 -11.88 1.72 10.92
C THR A 358 -11.32 2.16 12.27
N LEU A 359 -11.68 3.37 12.73
CA LEU A 359 -11.23 3.96 14.00
C LEU A 359 -11.71 3.23 15.27
N ARG A 360 -12.66 2.28 15.14
CA ARG A 360 -12.99 1.38 16.26
C ARG A 360 -11.87 0.38 16.56
N ASN A 361 -11.02 0.09 15.59
CA ASN A 361 -9.95 -0.91 15.69
C ASN A 361 -8.54 -0.30 15.70
N VAL A 362 -8.41 0.99 15.34
CA VAL A 362 -7.15 1.74 15.30
C VAL A 362 -7.38 3.15 15.82
N THR A 363 -6.43 3.73 16.55
CA THR A 363 -6.62 5.06 17.17
C THR A 363 -5.59 6.10 16.73
N ASP A 364 -4.65 5.68 15.89
CA ASP A 364 -3.39 6.35 15.57
C ASP A 364 -3.13 6.30 14.05
N VAL A 365 -4.14 6.65 13.25
CA VAL A 365 -4.03 6.91 11.81
C VAL A 365 -4.64 8.27 11.52
N GLU A 366 -3.80 9.28 11.30
CA GLU A 366 -4.20 10.68 11.18
C GLU A 366 -5.06 10.95 9.93
N GLU A 367 -4.86 10.21 8.84
CA GLU A 367 -5.57 10.40 7.58
C GLU A 367 -7.04 10.01 7.75
N LEU A 368 -7.35 9.02 8.58
CA LEU A 368 -8.74 8.68 8.91
C LEU A 368 -9.46 9.84 9.62
N HIS A 369 -8.75 10.53 10.51
CA HIS A 369 -9.28 11.72 11.18
C HIS A 369 -9.42 12.90 10.21
N TYR A 370 -8.47 13.09 9.31
CA TYR A 370 -8.55 14.09 8.25
C TYR A 370 -9.74 13.85 7.31
N TRP A 371 -9.88 12.64 6.76
CA TRP A 371 -10.99 12.30 5.85
C TRP A 371 -12.34 12.41 6.53
N ARG A 372 -12.42 11.99 7.81
CA ARG A 372 -13.61 12.20 8.64
C ARG A 372 -13.94 13.70 8.80
N GLY A 373 -12.93 14.53 9.05
CA GLY A 373 -13.08 15.98 9.14
C GLY A 373 -13.59 16.62 7.85
N MET A 374 -12.98 16.26 6.71
CA MET A 374 -13.40 16.73 5.38
C MET A 374 -14.87 16.42 5.11
N ALA A 375 -15.29 15.20 5.41
CA ALA A 375 -16.66 14.78 5.22
C ALA A 375 -17.66 15.48 6.17
N LEU A 376 -17.31 15.66 7.44
CA LEU A 376 -18.15 16.37 8.40
C LEU A 376 -18.32 17.84 8.01
N GLN A 377 -17.25 18.48 7.53
CA GLN A 377 -17.29 19.85 7.03
C GLN A 377 -18.24 19.96 5.83
N ALA A 378 -18.14 19.04 4.87
CA ALA A 378 -19.03 19.01 3.71
C ALA A 378 -20.51 18.73 4.08
N LEU A 379 -20.76 18.02 5.19
CA LEU A 379 -22.09 17.80 5.76
C LEU A 379 -22.59 18.98 6.61
N GLY A 380 -21.76 20.01 6.84
CA GLY A 380 -22.09 21.21 7.61
C GLY A 380 -21.84 21.10 9.12
N ASP A 381 -21.35 19.97 9.62
CA ASP A 381 -20.97 19.79 11.03
C ASP A 381 -19.54 20.32 11.28
N THR A 382 -19.44 21.66 11.30
CA THR A 382 -18.16 22.37 11.36
C THR A 382 -17.43 22.13 12.69
N ASP A 383 -18.16 21.98 13.79
CA ASP A 383 -17.57 21.73 15.11
C ASP A 383 -16.94 20.33 15.18
N ALA A 384 -17.65 19.30 14.70
CA ALA A 384 -17.11 17.95 14.67
C ALA A 384 -15.96 17.81 13.65
N ALA A 385 -16.03 18.54 12.53
CA ALA A 385 -14.94 18.59 11.55
C ALA A 385 -13.66 19.16 12.17
N ARG A 386 -13.76 20.31 12.86
CA ARG A 386 -12.62 20.94 13.55
C ARG A 386 -11.98 20.00 14.57
N GLN A 387 -12.79 19.28 15.36
CA GLN A 387 -12.28 18.28 16.31
C GLN A 387 -11.54 17.14 15.61
N ALA A 388 -12.05 16.67 14.48
CA ALA A 388 -11.40 15.62 13.71
C ALA A 388 -10.06 16.09 13.13
N PHE A 389 -9.98 17.29 12.56
CA PHE A 389 -8.71 17.84 12.09
C PHE A 389 -7.71 18.11 13.22
N GLN A 390 -8.17 18.61 14.38
CA GLN A 390 -7.32 18.74 15.57
C GLN A 390 -6.73 17.40 15.97
N LYS A 391 -7.55 16.33 15.98
CA LYS A 391 -7.06 15.00 16.31
C LYS A 391 -6.03 14.48 15.29
N SER A 392 -6.23 14.77 14.00
CA SER A 392 -5.26 14.46 12.95
C SER A 392 -3.91 15.16 13.21
N VAL A 393 -3.92 16.45 13.54
CA VAL A 393 -2.70 17.22 13.87
C VAL A 393 -2.07 16.80 15.21
N GLU A 394 -2.87 16.40 16.20
CA GLU A 394 -2.36 15.83 17.46
C GLU A 394 -1.59 14.53 17.21
N LEU A 395 -2.07 13.69 16.28
CA LEU A 395 -1.37 12.48 15.88
C LEU A 395 -0.15 12.82 15.04
N ASN A 396 -0.28 13.66 14.02
CA ASN A 396 0.87 14.07 13.21
C ASN A 396 0.93 15.60 13.11
N PRO A 397 1.77 16.26 13.92
CA PRO A 397 1.92 17.71 13.92
C PRO A 397 2.45 18.30 12.61
N HIS A 398 2.90 17.45 11.68
CA HIS A 398 3.42 17.84 10.37
C HIS A 398 2.47 17.50 9.23
N TYR A 399 1.32 16.88 9.49
CA TYR A 399 0.33 16.50 8.47
C TYR A 399 -0.35 17.73 7.86
N GLN A 400 0.25 18.24 6.78
CA GLN A 400 -0.14 19.48 6.12
C GLN A 400 -1.63 19.56 5.74
N PRO A 401 -2.27 18.49 5.23
CA PRO A 401 -3.69 18.57 4.87
C PRO A 401 -4.59 18.98 6.05
N ALA A 402 -4.37 18.42 7.25
CA ALA A 402 -5.16 18.79 8.42
C ALA A 402 -4.80 20.17 8.98
N ILE A 403 -3.52 20.56 8.93
CA ILE A 403 -3.08 21.91 9.33
C ILE A 403 -3.76 22.97 8.45
N GLN A 404 -3.80 22.75 7.15
CA GLN A 404 -4.45 23.64 6.19
C GLN A 404 -5.96 23.69 6.41
N ALA A 405 -6.61 22.55 6.66
CA ALA A 405 -8.04 22.48 6.94
C ALA A 405 -8.43 23.29 8.19
N LEU A 406 -7.58 23.30 9.24
CA LEU A 406 -7.80 24.10 10.45
C LEU A 406 -7.57 25.60 10.26
N ALA A 407 -6.79 26.00 9.26
CA ALA A 407 -6.50 27.40 8.97
C ALA A 407 -7.66 28.11 8.25
N ILE A 408 -8.63 27.36 7.72
CA ILE A 408 -9.83 27.91 7.11
C ILE A 408 -10.81 28.31 8.25
N PRO A 409 -11.21 29.59 8.33
CA PRO A 409 -11.98 30.14 9.45
C PRO A 409 -13.36 29.49 9.64
#